data_AF-A0A2N2E9X2-F1
#
_entry.id   AF-A0A2N2E9X2-F1
#
_cell.length_a   1.000
_cell.length_b   1.000
_cell.length_c   1.000
_cell.angle_alpha   90.00
_cell.angle_beta   90.00
_cell.angle_gamma   90.00
#
_symmetry.space_group_name_H-M   'P 1'
#
loop_
_entity.id
_entity.type
_entity.pdbx_description
1 polymer ?
#
loop_
_entity_poly.entity_id
_entity_poly.type
_entity_poly.pdbx_seq_one_letter_code
_entity_poly.pdbx_strand_id
1 'polypeptide(L)'
;MVTFVRGSEKIKIDNFNRKIIHIISAFVICLFPYFLNFWQIMFLSLFFSFVFLMARLSGFLPIINRVKRVSLGEIFYPIGVMVSAFLFLPQGEIRAFQFGILVLGLSDAFANIFGDLFGVHKIDLPWSKKSLEGSLAFFLSTLMIIIIFNSNFDILNLSIYFSVSLILTIIEFLLFFGLDNLVLPIISSYLFLLLT
;
A
#
# COMPACT_ATOMS: atom_id res chain seq x y z
N MET A 1 -33.50 9.35 -6.74
CA MET A 1 -32.30 9.64 -7.56
C MET A 1 -31.27 10.49 -6.79
N VAL A 2 -31.67 11.60 -6.15
CA VAL A 2 -30.79 12.48 -5.35
C VAL A 2 -30.09 11.79 -4.16
N THR A 3 -30.74 10.83 -3.49
CA THR A 3 -30.17 10.06 -2.37
C THR A 3 -29.05 9.10 -2.78
N PHE A 4 -29.08 8.57 -4.01
CA PHE A 4 -28.06 7.65 -4.53
C PHE A 4 -26.77 8.39 -4.92
N VAL A 5 -26.90 9.60 -5.49
CA VAL A 5 -25.76 10.47 -5.84
C VAL A 5 -25.01 10.94 -4.59
N ARG A 6 -25.75 11.31 -3.53
CA ARG A 6 -25.14 11.64 -2.23
C ARG A 6 -24.39 10.47 -1.58
N GLY A 7 -24.83 9.23 -1.83
CA GLY A 7 -24.17 8.03 -1.35
C GLY A 7 -22.83 7.77 -2.06
N SER A 8 -22.78 7.93 -3.38
CA SER A 8 -21.55 7.69 -4.16
C SER A 8 -20.47 8.73 -3.91
N GLU A 9 -20.82 10.01 -3.74
CA GLU A 9 -19.88 11.07 -3.37
C GLU A 9 -19.26 10.84 -1.99
N LYS A 10 -20.07 10.46 -1.00
CA LYS A 10 -19.57 10.18 0.35
C LYS A 10 -18.59 8.99 0.37
N ILE A 11 -18.88 7.94 -0.39
CA ILE A 11 -18.03 6.76 -0.54
C ILE A 11 -16.67 7.10 -1.18
N LYS A 12 -16.64 8.07 -2.11
CA LYS A 12 -15.41 8.58 -2.72
C LYS A 12 -14.59 9.41 -1.73
N ILE A 13 -15.24 10.28 -0.95
CA ILE A 13 -14.57 11.10 0.08
C ILE A 13 -13.93 10.20 1.16
N ASP A 14 -14.66 9.18 1.63
CA ASP A 14 -14.14 8.24 2.63
C ASP A 14 -12.96 7.42 2.07
N ASN A 15 -12.99 7.07 0.78
CA ASN A 15 -11.86 6.44 0.10
C ASN A 15 -10.62 7.33 0.05
N PHE A 16 -10.81 8.58 -0.34
CA PHE A 16 -9.73 9.54 -0.45
C PHE A 16 -9.07 9.81 0.92
N ASN A 17 -9.87 10.03 1.96
CA ASN A 17 -9.39 10.23 3.33
C ASN A 17 -8.59 9.02 3.83
N ARG A 18 -9.05 7.79 3.56
CA ARG A 18 -8.30 6.56 3.91
C ARG A 18 -6.93 6.52 3.24
N LYS A 19 -6.85 6.91 1.96
CA LYS A 19 -5.57 6.90 1.23
C LYS A 19 -4.62 7.99 1.72
N ILE A 20 -5.12 9.16 2.12
CA ILE A 20 -4.30 10.16 2.83
C ILE A 20 -3.71 9.57 4.11
N ILE A 21 -4.53 8.90 4.92
CA ILE A 21 -4.07 8.23 6.15
C ILE A 21 -3.00 7.18 5.83
N HIS A 22 -3.18 6.36 4.78
CA HIS A 22 -2.18 5.40 4.33
C HIS A 22 -0.84 6.08 3.98
N ILE A 23 -0.86 7.16 3.19
CA ILE A 23 0.35 7.91 2.82
C ILE A 23 1.05 8.43 4.08
N ILE A 24 0.33 9.14 4.97
CA ILE A 24 0.90 9.71 6.20
C ILE A 24 1.47 8.60 7.08
N SER A 25 0.72 7.51 7.28
CA SER A 25 1.15 6.38 8.09
C SER A 25 2.40 5.72 7.52
N ALA A 26 2.51 5.57 6.20
CA ALA A 26 3.68 5.00 5.56
C ALA A 26 4.93 5.86 5.76
N PHE A 27 4.82 7.19 5.65
CA PHE A 27 5.94 8.09 5.96
C PHE A 27 6.39 7.97 7.42
N VAL A 28 5.45 7.88 8.35
CA VAL A 28 5.76 7.68 9.78
C VAL A 28 6.41 6.32 10.02
N ILE A 29 5.87 5.24 9.46
CA ILE A 29 6.39 3.88 9.59
C ILE A 29 7.78 3.73 8.94
N CYS A 30 8.03 4.41 7.82
CA CYS A 30 9.32 4.45 7.16
C CYS A 30 10.44 4.96 8.09
N LEU A 31 10.09 5.81 9.06
CA LEU A 31 11.03 6.33 10.06
C LEU A 31 11.19 5.43 11.29
N PHE A 32 10.32 4.44 11.50
CA PHE A 32 10.34 3.58 12.70
C PHE A 32 11.70 2.95 13.01
N PRO A 33 12.45 2.40 12.04
CA PRO A 33 13.74 1.76 12.33
C PRO A 33 14.78 2.68 12.99
N TYR A 34 14.59 4.00 12.93
CA TYR A 34 15.48 4.98 13.56
C TYR A 34 15.07 5.38 14.98
N PHE A 35 13.81 5.19 15.35
CA PHE A 35 13.25 5.68 16.62
C PHE A 35 12.73 4.55 17.53
N LEU A 36 12.41 3.40 16.97
CA LEU A 36 11.82 2.27 17.66
C LEU A 36 12.72 1.04 17.50
N ASN A 37 12.79 0.24 18.57
CA ASN A 37 13.41 -1.08 18.48
C ASN A 37 12.49 -2.08 17.78
N PHE A 38 13.07 -3.20 17.34
CA PHE A 38 12.36 -4.26 16.63
C PHE A 38 11.06 -4.70 17.35
N TRP A 39 11.15 -4.96 18.66
CA TRP A 39 10.01 -5.44 19.44
C TRP A 39 8.89 -4.39 19.58
N GLN A 40 9.23 -3.10 19.65
CA GLN A 40 8.26 -2.01 19.65
C GLN A 40 7.50 -1.93 18.32
N ILE A 41 8.20 -2.11 17.19
CA ILE A 41 7.56 -2.14 15.86
C ILE A 41 6.59 -3.33 15.77
N MET A 42 7.04 -4.53 16.17
CA MET A 42 6.20 -5.74 16.18
C MET A 42 4.97 -5.57 17.08
N PHE A 43 5.15 -5.03 18.29
CA PHE A 43 4.06 -4.77 19.21
C PHE A 43 3.05 -3.77 18.64
N LEU A 44 3.52 -2.65 18.09
CA LEU A 44 2.66 -1.60 17.56
C LEU A 44 1.83 -2.10 16.37
N SER A 45 2.46 -2.86 15.47
CA SER A 45 1.74 -3.51 14.37
C SER A 45 0.68 -4.48 14.88
N LEU A 46 1.02 -5.39 15.80
CA LEU A 46 0.06 -6.35 16.35
C LEU A 46 -1.09 -5.65 17.08
N PHE A 47 -0.78 -4.61 17.86
CA PHE A 47 -1.76 -3.79 18.58
C PHE A 47 -2.74 -3.14 17.61
N PHE A 48 -2.27 -2.45 16.57
CA PHE A 48 -3.17 -1.82 15.60
C PHE A 48 -3.97 -2.84 14.77
N SER A 49 -3.37 -3.97 14.38
CA SER A 49 -4.11 -5.07 13.75
C SER A 49 -5.27 -5.54 14.64
N PHE A 50 -5.02 -5.71 15.94
CA PHE A 50 -6.05 -6.11 16.90
C PHE A 50 -7.12 -5.04 17.10
N VAL A 51 -6.73 -3.76 17.22
CA VAL A 51 -7.67 -2.64 17.33
C VAL A 51 -8.59 -2.57 16.10
N PHE A 52 -8.05 -2.68 14.89
CA PHE A 52 -8.87 -2.68 13.67
C PHE A 52 -9.78 -3.90 13.56
N LEU A 53 -9.30 -5.07 13.97
CA LEU A 53 -10.13 -6.28 14.04
C LEU A 53 -11.30 -6.09 15.01
N MET A 54 -11.03 -5.61 16.22
CA MET A 54 -12.07 -5.37 17.23
C MET A 54 -13.06 -4.30 16.81
N ALA A 55 -12.58 -3.21 16.21
CA ALA A 55 -13.44 -2.14 15.73
C ALA A 55 -14.37 -2.62 14.60
N ARG A 56 -13.89 -3.53 13.75
CA ARG A 56 -14.72 -4.19 12.72
C ARG A 56 -15.78 -5.10 13.34
N LEU A 57 -15.39 -5.97 14.29
CA LEU A 57 -16.30 -6.91 14.96
C LEU A 57 -17.38 -6.21 15.78
N SER A 58 -17.03 -5.10 16.43
CA SER A 58 -17.92 -4.39 17.37
C SER A 58 -18.96 -3.50 16.69
N GLY A 59 -18.93 -3.36 15.36
CA GLY A 59 -19.82 -2.43 14.67
C GLY A 59 -19.51 -0.94 14.91
N PHE A 60 -18.55 -0.63 15.79
CA PHE A 60 -18.39 0.65 16.50
C PHE A 60 -17.85 1.80 15.62
N LEU A 61 -17.31 1.49 14.44
CA LEU A 61 -16.85 2.49 13.48
C LEU A 61 -17.82 2.60 12.29
N PRO A 62 -18.82 3.51 12.35
CA PRO A 62 -19.72 3.75 11.22
C PRO A 62 -18.98 4.26 9.97
N ILE A 63 -17.78 4.82 10.09
CA ILE A 63 -16.94 5.23 8.96
C ILE A 63 -16.37 4.02 8.19
N ILE A 64 -16.13 2.90 8.88
CA ILE A 64 -15.60 1.66 8.28
C ILE A 64 -16.75 0.76 7.80
N ASN A 65 -17.87 0.73 8.54
CA ASN A 65 -18.97 -0.22 8.32
C ASN A 65 -20.10 0.29 7.40
N ARG A 66 -20.13 1.58 7.02
CA ARG A 66 -21.24 2.13 6.21
C ARG A 66 -21.21 1.76 4.73
N VAL A 67 -20.11 1.20 4.26
CA VAL A 67 -20.08 0.51 2.98
C VAL A 67 -19.93 -0.96 3.32
N LYS A 68 -20.82 -1.83 2.83
CA LYS A 68 -20.61 -3.28 2.78
C LYS A 68 -19.34 -3.56 1.94
N ARG A 69 -18.16 -3.23 2.46
CA ARG A 69 -16.88 -3.39 1.79
C ARG A 69 -16.26 -4.67 2.29
N VAL A 70 -16.06 -5.58 1.36
CA VAL A 70 -15.46 -6.90 1.55
C VAL A 70 -13.96 -6.80 1.88
N SER A 71 -13.34 -5.60 1.79
CA SER A 71 -11.90 -5.42 2.00
C SER A 71 -11.48 -5.52 3.46
N LEU A 72 -10.42 -6.28 3.74
CA LEU A 72 -9.75 -6.44 5.03
C LEU A 72 -8.46 -5.60 5.12
N GLY A 73 -8.27 -4.66 4.18
CA GLY A 73 -7.01 -3.90 4.01
C GLY A 73 -6.53 -3.18 5.26
N GLU A 74 -7.43 -2.61 6.07
CA GLU A 74 -7.07 -1.91 7.32
C GLU A 74 -6.46 -2.85 8.37
N ILE A 75 -6.86 -4.13 8.38
CA ILE A 75 -6.27 -5.16 9.25
C ILE A 75 -4.97 -5.67 8.62
N PHE A 76 -4.95 -5.87 7.30
CA PHE A 76 -3.79 -6.38 6.58
C PHE A 76 -2.62 -5.39 6.52
N TYR A 77 -2.87 -4.09 6.55
CA TYR A 77 -1.84 -3.05 6.51
C TYR A 77 -0.81 -3.19 7.65
N PRO A 78 -1.20 -3.13 8.94
CA PRO A 78 -0.25 -3.32 10.04
C PRO A 78 0.38 -4.72 10.04
N ILE A 79 -0.31 -5.75 9.54
CA ILE A 79 0.26 -7.10 9.41
C ILE A 79 1.35 -7.12 8.32
N GLY A 80 1.13 -6.50 7.16
CA GLY A 80 2.12 -6.37 6.09
C GLY A 80 3.36 -5.63 6.56
N VAL A 81 3.17 -4.53 7.31
CA VAL A 81 4.27 -3.82 7.99
C VAL A 81 5.01 -4.75 8.95
N MET A 82 4.28 -5.52 9.78
CA MET A 82 4.87 -6.45 10.74
C MET A 82 5.74 -7.52 10.07
N VAL A 83 5.22 -8.15 9.01
CA VAL A 83 5.93 -9.22 8.31
C VAL A 83 7.14 -8.66 7.56
N SER A 84 7.00 -7.51 6.91
CA SER A 84 8.14 -6.83 6.28
C SER A 84 9.20 -6.46 7.34
N ALA A 85 8.80 -5.88 8.46
CA ALA A 85 9.72 -5.55 9.57
C ALA A 85 10.44 -6.81 10.10
N PHE A 86 9.71 -7.91 10.30
CA PHE A 86 10.23 -9.19 10.73
C PHE A 86 11.30 -9.76 9.79
N LEU A 87 11.08 -9.68 8.48
CA LEU A 87 11.98 -10.26 7.49
C LEU A 87 13.26 -9.44 7.28
N PHE A 88 13.15 -8.11 7.26
CA PHE A 88 14.24 -7.23 6.80
C PHE A 88 15.00 -6.53 7.93
N LEU A 89 14.34 -6.10 9.01
CA LEU A 89 15.01 -5.31 10.06
C LEU A 89 16.03 -6.09 10.89
N PRO A 90 15.81 -7.37 11.28
CA PRO A 90 16.82 -8.15 12.01
C PRO A 90 18.13 -8.36 11.23
N GLN A 91 18.06 -8.30 9.89
CA GLN A 91 19.22 -8.45 9.00
C GLN A 91 19.93 -7.12 8.75
N GLY A 92 19.41 -6.00 9.26
CA GLY A 92 19.95 -4.66 9.01
C GLY A 92 19.46 -4.02 7.71
N GLU A 93 18.52 -4.66 6.99
CA GLU A 93 18.03 -4.22 5.68
C GLU A 93 16.97 -3.11 5.77
N ILE A 94 17.34 -2.00 6.42
CA ILE A 94 16.45 -0.86 6.68
C ILE A 94 15.92 -0.26 5.38
N ARG A 95 16.77 -0.11 4.36
CA ARG A 95 16.35 0.50 3.08
C ARG A 95 15.35 -0.36 2.31
N ALA A 96 15.52 -1.68 2.35
CA ALA A 96 14.57 -2.61 1.76
C ALA A 96 13.20 -2.51 2.44
N PHE A 97 13.17 -2.52 3.77
CA PHE A 97 11.94 -2.28 4.55
C PHE A 97 11.27 -0.94 4.14
N GLN A 98 12.03 0.16 4.18
CA GLN A 98 11.53 1.49 3.83
C GLN A 98 10.97 1.57 2.42
N PHE A 99 11.67 1.01 1.44
CA PHE A 99 11.21 0.93 0.06
C PHE A 99 9.82 0.28 0.00
N GLY A 100 9.65 -0.86 0.67
CA GLY A 100 8.37 -1.56 0.61
C GLY A 100 7.23 -0.85 1.33
N ILE A 101 7.52 -0.18 2.44
CA ILE A 101 6.55 0.70 3.11
C ILE A 101 6.14 1.87 2.21
N LEU A 102 7.08 2.47 1.47
CA LEU A 102 6.77 3.56 0.54
C LEU A 102 5.96 3.08 -0.67
N VAL A 103 6.23 1.90 -1.22
CA VAL A 103 5.41 1.32 -2.30
C VAL A 103 3.99 1.05 -1.81
N LEU A 104 3.83 0.48 -0.61
CA LEU A 104 2.53 0.27 0.04
C LEU A 104 1.79 1.59 0.32
N GLY A 105 2.49 2.62 0.78
CA GLY A 105 1.85 3.87 1.20
C GLY A 105 1.58 4.85 0.08
N LEU A 106 2.54 4.99 -0.83
CA LEU A 106 2.57 6.01 -1.85
C LEU A 106 2.07 5.45 -3.19
N SER A 107 2.70 4.40 -3.71
CA SER A 107 2.37 3.86 -5.03
C SER A 107 0.95 3.32 -5.07
N ASP A 108 0.53 2.54 -4.07
CA ASP A 108 -0.86 2.05 -3.95
C ASP A 108 -1.86 3.20 -3.79
N ALA A 109 -1.53 4.23 -3.01
CA ALA A 109 -2.41 5.39 -2.88
C ALA A 109 -2.56 6.15 -4.20
N PHE A 110 -1.47 6.34 -4.94
CA PHE A 110 -1.51 6.97 -6.27
C PHE A 110 -2.29 6.13 -7.27
N ALA A 111 -2.12 4.81 -7.28
CA ALA A 111 -2.89 3.92 -8.15
C ALA A 111 -4.41 4.12 -7.99
N ASN A 112 -4.85 4.20 -6.73
CA ASN A 112 -6.26 4.41 -6.41
C ASN A 112 -6.71 5.85 -6.72
N ILE A 113 -5.95 6.88 -6.34
CA ILE A 113 -6.32 8.29 -6.55
C ILE A 113 -6.40 8.59 -8.05
N PHE A 114 -5.37 8.24 -8.82
CA PHE A 114 -5.36 8.49 -10.26
C PHE A 114 -6.36 7.59 -10.98
N GLY A 115 -6.57 6.35 -10.52
CA GLY A 115 -7.59 5.49 -11.08
C GLY A 115 -9.03 5.98 -10.81
N ASP A 116 -9.28 6.61 -9.66
CA ASP A 116 -10.60 7.17 -9.34
C ASP A 116 -10.85 8.51 -10.06
N LEU A 117 -9.83 9.33 -10.25
CA LEU A 117 -9.92 10.66 -10.88
C LEU A 117 -9.86 10.60 -12.42
N PHE A 118 -8.95 9.82 -12.97
CA PHE A 118 -8.62 9.79 -14.40
C PHE A 118 -8.89 8.44 -15.06
N GLY A 119 -9.37 7.43 -14.32
CA GLY A 119 -9.59 6.09 -14.85
C GLY A 119 -10.70 6.05 -15.91
N VAL A 120 -10.32 6.15 -17.17
CA VAL A 120 -11.19 5.95 -18.34
C VAL A 120 -11.18 4.47 -18.71
N HIS A 121 -10.01 3.84 -18.72
CA HIS A 121 -9.83 2.44 -19.11
C HIS A 121 -9.94 1.52 -17.90
N LYS A 122 -11.18 1.31 -17.45
CA LYS A 122 -11.47 0.38 -16.36
C LYS A 122 -11.48 -1.06 -16.85
N ILE A 123 -10.87 -1.94 -16.07
CA ILE A 123 -10.91 -3.37 -16.32
C ILE A 123 -11.97 -3.94 -15.39
N ASP A 124 -13.11 -4.35 -15.97
CA ASP A 124 -14.23 -4.93 -15.25
C ASP A 124 -13.90 -6.36 -14.83
N LEU A 125 -13.16 -6.48 -13.72
CA LEU A 125 -13.02 -7.73 -12.99
C LEU A 125 -14.19 -7.83 -12.01
N PRO A 126 -14.80 -9.02 -11.80
CA PRO A 126 -15.96 -9.17 -10.91
C PRO A 126 -15.71 -8.68 -9.46
N TRP A 127 -14.43 -8.60 -9.09
CA TRP A 127 -13.92 -8.33 -7.73
C TRP A 127 -13.12 -7.03 -7.65
N SER A 128 -12.91 -6.33 -8.77
CA SER A 128 -11.99 -5.19 -8.87
C SER A 128 -12.48 -4.16 -9.88
N LYS A 129 -12.39 -2.88 -9.52
CA LYS A 129 -12.59 -1.74 -10.44
C LYS A 129 -11.27 -1.00 -10.68
N LYS A 130 -10.21 -1.73 -11.00
CA LYS A 130 -8.92 -1.14 -11.34
C LYS A 130 -8.94 -0.53 -12.74
N SER A 131 -8.07 0.43 -12.97
CA SER A 131 -7.94 1.14 -14.24
C SER A 131 -6.49 1.11 -14.69
N LEU A 132 -6.27 1.17 -16.01
CA LEU A 132 -4.94 1.24 -16.57
C LEU A 132 -4.20 2.51 -16.13
N GLU A 133 -4.92 3.63 -15.97
CA GLU A 133 -4.38 4.89 -15.48
C GLU A 133 -3.87 4.77 -14.03
N GLY A 134 -4.60 4.04 -13.19
CA GLY A 134 -4.14 3.70 -11.84
C GLY A 134 -2.89 2.83 -11.85
N SER A 135 -2.86 1.79 -12.68
CA SER A 135 -1.67 0.94 -12.83
C SER A 135 -0.46 1.71 -13.36
N LEU A 136 -0.65 2.65 -14.30
CA LEU A 136 0.42 3.54 -14.77
C LEU A 136 0.92 4.46 -13.66
N ALA A 137 0.02 5.01 -12.82
CA ALA A 137 0.42 5.82 -11.68
C ALA A 137 1.23 4.99 -10.65
N PHE A 138 0.81 3.76 -10.37
CA PHE A 138 1.57 2.83 -9.52
C PHE A 138 2.97 2.55 -10.09
N PHE A 139 3.03 2.25 -11.39
CA PHE A 139 4.27 1.94 -12.10
C PHE A 139 5.27 3.10 -12.02
N LEU A 140 4.83 4.30 -12.40
CA LEU A 140 5.68 5.50 -12.44
C LEU A 140 6.15 5.92 -11.05
N SER A 141 5.27 5.85 -10.05
CA SER A 141 5.65 6.17 -8.67
C SER A 141 6.63 5.16 -8.08
N THR A 142 6.41 3.86 -8.33
CA THR A 142 7.35 2.81 -7.90
C THR A 142 8.72 2.98 -8.57
N LEU A 143 8.76 3.24 -9.88
CA LEU A 143 10.00 3.51 -10.61
C LEU A 143 10.74 4.72 -10.01
N MET A 144 10.01 5.80 -9.71
CA MET A 144 10.58 6.99 -9.08
C MET A 144 11.14 6.70 -7.69
N ILE A 145 10.43 5.90 -6.87
CA ILE A 145 10.93 5.48 -5.55
C ILE A 145 12.22 4.67 -5.71
N ILE A 146 12.30 3.72 -6.66
CA ILE A 146 13.53 2.94 -6.92
C ILE A 146 14.71 3.87 -7.23
N ILE A 147 14.50 4.84 -8.13
CA ILE A 147 15.55 5.79 -8.55
C ILE A 147 16.05 6.64 -7.37
N ILE A 148 15.15 7.08 -6.49
CA ILE A 148 15.50 7.91 -5.32
C ILE A 148 16.18 7.08 -4.23
N PHE A 149 15.70 5.85 -3.97
CA PHE A 149 16.17 5.03 -2.85
C PHE A 149 17.41 4.19 -3.16
N ASN A 150 17.64 3.83 -4.43
CA ASN A 150 18.82 3.06 -4.79
C ASN A 150 20.05 3.96 -4.84
N SER A 151 20.89 3.91 -3.80
CA SER A 151 22.14 4.69 -3.76
C SER A 151 23.14 4.30 -4.84
N ASN A 152 23.02 3.09 -5.39
CA ASN A 152 23.85 2.56 -6.46
C ASN A 152 23.17 2.71 -7.82
N PHE A 153 22.34 3.74 -7.99
CA PHE A 153 21.65 4.01 -9.24
C PHE A 153 22.65 4.09 -10.40
N ASP A 154 22.48 3.19 -11.36
CA ASP A 154 23.21 3.18 -12.62
C ASP A 154 22.21 3.21 -13.77
N ILE A 155 22.41 4.15 -14.70
CA ILE A 155 21.58 4.29 -15.89
C ILE A 155 21.62 3.01 -16.74
N LEU A 156 22.70 2.22 -16.66
CA LEU A 156 22.84 0.93 -17.34
C LEU A 156 21.84 -0.12 -16.82
N ASN A 157 21.39 0.01 -15.56
CA ASN A 157 20.43 -0.91 -14.92
C ASN A 157 18.97 -0.47 -15.06
N LEU A 158 18.68 0.55 -15.87
CA LEU A 158 17.33 1.10 -16.04
C LEU A 158 16.30 0.04 -16.49
N SER A 159 16.73 -0.93 -17.32
CA SER A 159 15.88 -2.04 -17.77
C SER A 159 15.43 -2.93 -16.60
N ILE A 160 16.27 -3.13 -15.59
CA ILE A 160 15.97 -3.91 -14.39
C ILE A 160 15.00 -3.14 -13.50
N TYR A 161 15.22 -1.84 -13.29
CA TYR A 161 14.31 -1.00 -12.49
C TYR A 161 12.91 -0.92 -13.12
N PHE A 162 12.86 -0.81 -14.45
CA PHE A 162 11.63 -0.89 -15.22
C PHE A 162 10.93 -2.24 -15.00
N SER A 163 11.67 -3.35 -15.10
CA SER A 163 11.13 -4.70 -14.92
C SER A 163 10.58 -4.92 -13.50
N VAL A 164 11.29 -4.48 -12.46
CA VAL A 164 10.83 -4.58 -11.07
C VAL A 164 9.56 -3.76 -10.84
N SER A 165 9.51 -2.53 -11.36
CA SER A 165 8.33 -1.67 -11.26
C SER A 165 7.12 -2.29 -11.98
N LEU A 166 7.36 -2.92 -13.14
CA LEU A 166 6.32 -3.60 -13.91
C LEU A 166 5.80 -4.84 -13.17
N ILE A 167 6.69 -5.66 -12.61
CA ILE A 167 6.32 -6.83 -11.80
C ILE A 167 5.46 -6.39 -10.60
N LEU A 168 5.89 -5.36 -9.87
CA LEU A 168 5.12 -4.85 -8.73
C LEU A 168 3.76 -4.28 -9.15
N THR A 169 3.67 -3.66 -10.33
CA THR A 169 2.40 -3.17 -10.88
C THR A 169 1.46 -4.32 -11.21
N ILE A 170 1.98 -5.42 -11.79
CA ILE A 170 1.17 -6.61 -12.07
C ILE A 170 0.69 -7.26 -10.76
N ILE A 171 1.57 -7.36 -9.76
CA ILE A 171 1.21 -7.88 -8.43
C ILE A 171 0.12 -7.01 -7.80
N GLU A 172 0.30 -5.70 -7.77
CA GLU A 172 -0.73 -4.78 -7.30
C GLU A 172 -2.03 -5.07 -8.03
N PHE A 173 -2.02 -5.06 -9.36
CA PHE A 173 -3.22 -5.20 -10.19
C PHE A 173 -3.99 -6.50 -9.90
N LEU A 174 -3.29 -7.60 -9.66
CA LEU A 174 -3.88 -8.91 -9.36
C LEU A 174 -4.40 -9.05 -7.93
N LEU A 175 -3.96 -8.21 -6.99
CA LEU A 175 -4.37 -8.29 -5.60
C LEU A 175 -5.69 -7.53 -5.34
N PHE A 176 -6.57 -8.18 -4.57
CA PHE A 176 -7.91 -7.71 -4.26
C PHE A 176 -8.27 -7.93 -2.79
N PHE A 177 -9.42 -7.42 -2.34
CA PHE A 177 -9.90 -7.48 -0.94
C PHE A 177 -8.92 -6.93 0.13
N GLY A 178 -7.98 -6.08 -0.27
CA GLY A 178 -7.00 -5.49 0.64
C GLY A 178 -5.72 -6.32 0.84
N LEU A 179 -5.55 -7.43 0.10
CA LEU A 179 -4.35 -8.28 0.16
C LEU A 179 -3.08 -7.57 -0.32
N ASP A 180 -3.23 -6.55 -1.18
CA ASP A 180 -2.20 -5.58 -1.51
C ASP A 180 -1.51 -5.01 -0.26
N ASN A 181 -2.27 -4.70 0.79
CA ASN A 181 -1.72 -4.15 2.03
C ASN A 181 -0.85 -5.14 2.81
N LEU A 182 -1.03 -6.45 2.58
CA LEU A 182 -0.21 -7.50 3.18
C LEU A 182 1.02 -7.79 2.31
N VAL A 183 0.80 -7.97 1.00
CA VAL A 183 1.80 -8.53 0.07
C VAL A 183 2.76 -7.48 -0.46
N LEU A 184 2.27 -6.27 -0.79
CA LEU A 184 3.12 -5.23 -1.36
C LEU A 184 4.35 -4.91 -0.51
N PRO A 185 4.25 -4.60 0.81
CA PRO A 185 5.42 -4.22 1.60
C PRO A 185 6.42 -5.38 1.77
N ILE A 186 6.03 -6.63 1.53
CA ILE A 186 6.92 -7.79 1.62
C ILE A 186 7.67 -7.98 0.30
N ILE A 187 6.91 -8.06 -0.81
CA ILE A 187 7.50 -8.39 -2.12
C ILE A 187 8.32 -7.21 -2.66
N SER A 188 7.86 -5.98 -2.47
CA SER A 188 8.63 -4.81 -2.90
C SER A 188 9.94 -4.66 -2.14
N SER A 189 9.95 -4.86 -0.81
CA SER A 189 11.18 -4.91 -0.02
C SER A 189 12.13 -6.01 -0.50
N TYR A 190 11.61 -7.21 -0.76
CA TYR A 190 12.42 -8.32 -1.27
C TYR A 190 13.02 -8.02 -2.64
N LEU A 191 12.22 -7.53 -3.59
CA LEU A 191 12.69 -7.19 -4.93
C LEU A 191 13.71 -6.04 -4.90
N PHE A 192 13.54 -5.06 -4.02
CA PHE A 192 14.51 -3.99 -3.85
C PHE A 192 15.83 -4.48 -3.26
N LEU A 193 15.79 -5.40 -2.30
CA LEU A 193 16.99 -6.02 -1.73
C LEU A 193 17.83 -6.74 -2.81
N LEU A 194 17.20 -7.32 -3.83
CA LEU A 194 17.92 -7.93 -4.96
C LEU A 194 18.58 -6.92 -5.90
N LEU A 195 18.24 -5.63 -5.80
CA LEU A 195 18.81 -4.56 -6.63
C LEU A 195 20.02 -3.86 -5.98
N THR A 196 20.26 -4.10 -4.68
CA THR A 196 21.27 -3.42 -3.86
C THR A 196 22.44 -4.32 -3.55
#